data_AF-A0A7R9URB5-F1
#
_entry.id   AF-A0A7R9URB5-F1
#
_cell.length_a   1.000
_cell.length_b   1.000
_cell.length_c   1.000
_cell.angle_alpha   90.00
_cell.angle_beta   90.00
_cell.angle_gamma   90.00
#
_symmetry.space_group_name_H-M   'P 1'
#
loop_
_entity.id
_entity.type
_entity.pdbx_description
1 polymer ?
#
loop_
_entity_poly.entity_id
_entity_poly.type
_entity_poly.pdbx_seq_one_letter_code
_entity_poly.pdbx_strand_id
1 'polypeptide(L)'
;SARLQLARGADALADLDVAHELASRAGASDELLQVLQVRALVLESRADWARAETDLTALLAREDELSVAGPNPFLKTRRAHARQALGEWRGAAADLADAEQELNVVGDRIRAVLAACGLALALFGAAEPSAAVAAIERVFREYTRPSSNNPDDLPLLEELSRREAELHLALASHVGGAPEPLPAGARARADAEWAVGCLRLAVYEEQLDARMTEENRRRISPSALELAQRSLARLSGLAPDSPYVTQLPGEGFWWYQQAGSEARRRSPTSVRPKAARTRTSCAAFDDGGAYALDERGWPPLLADRLRTYRARVRAAAAG
;
A
#
# COMPACT_ATOMS: atom_id res chain seq x y z
N SER A 1 22.86 -0.98 -9.85
CA SER A 1 22.27 0.28 -10.35
C SER A 1 20.83 0.00 -10.75
N ALA A 2 19.85 0.83 -10.38
CA ALA A 2 18.40 0.56 -10.58
C ALA A 2 18.01 0.19 -12.03
N ARG A 3 18.77 0.67 -13.04
CA ARG A 3 18.63 0.24 -14.45
C ARG A 3 18.90 -1.26 -14.67
N LEU A 4 19.77 -1.87 -13.86
CA LEU A 4 20.13 -3.29 -13.90
C LEU A 4 19.09 -4.19 -13.22
N GLN A 5 18.27 -3.65 -12.30
CA GLN A 5 17.09 -4.34 -11.74
C GLN A 5 15.86 -4.15 -12.62
N LEU A 6 15.69 -2.98 -13.25
CA LEU A 6 14.64 -2.72 -14.25
C LEU A 6 14.86 -3.52 -15.54
N ALA A 7 16.11 -3.69 -15.98
CA ALA A 7 16.46 -4.57 -17.10
C ALA A 7 16.08 -6.03 -16.80
N ARG A 8 16.41 -6.54 -15.61
CA ARG A 8 15.96 -7.86 -15.15
C ARG A 8 14.43 -7.97 -15.04
N GLY A 9 13.72 -6.86 -14.81
CA GLY A 9 12.26 -6.83 -14.78
C GLY A 9 11.60 -6.92 -16.17
N ALA A 10 12.30 -6.56 -17.25
CA ALA A 10 11.83 -6.79 -18.62
C ALA A 10 12.04 -8.25 -19.03
N ASP A 11 13.22 -8.78 -18.73
CA ASP A 11 13.53 -10.20 -18.95
C ASP A 11 12.60 -11.10 -18.11
N ALA A 12 12.35 -10.75 -16.85
CA ALA A 12 11.45 -11.49 -15.97
C ALA A 12 10.00 -11.51 -16.48
N LEU A 13 9.49 -10.41 -17.05
CA LEU A 13 8.11 -10.40 -17.57
C LEU A 13 8.00 -11.27 -18.82
N ALA A 14 9.00 -11.24 -19.71
CA ALA A 14 9.03 -12.12 -20.88
C ALA A 14 9.10 -13.61 -20.48
N ASP A 15 9.94 -13.94 -19.51
CA ASP A 15 10.02 -15.31 -18.96
C ASP A 15 8.70 -15.75 -18.32
N LEU A 16 8.01 -14.84 -17.60
CA LEU A 16 6.70 -15.10 -17.00
C LEU A 16 5.58 -15.25 -18.04
N ASP A 17 5.65 -14.52 -19.17
CA ASP A 17 4.71 -14.67 -20.28
C ASP A 17 4.86 -16.04 -20.96
N VAL A 18 6.11 -16.49 -21.17
CA VAL A 18 6.40 -17.85 -21.68
C VAL A 18 5.94 -18.91 -20.68
N ALA A 19 6.24 -18.74 -19.39
CA ALA A 19 5.80 -19.66 -18.34
C ALA A 19 4.27 -19.76 -18.26
N HIS A 20 3.57 -18.63 -18.40
CA HIS A 20 2.11 -18.60 -18.42
C HIS A 20 1.55 -19.39 -19.59
N GLU A 21 2.08 -19.17 -20.79
CA GLU A 21 1.67 -19.90 -21.99
C GLU A 21 1.90 -21.41 -21.83
N LEU A 22 3.05 -21.82 -21.32
CA LEU A 22 3.36 -23.24 -21.08
C LEU A 22 2.42 -23.85 -20.03
N ALA A 23 2.20 -23.17 -18.90
CA ALA A 23 1.32 -23.65 -17.83
C ALA A 23 -0.14 -23.74 -18.31
N SER A 24 -0.63 -22.75 -19.05
CA SER A 24 -1.97 -22.76 -19.65
C SER A 24 -2.16 -23.93 -20.62
N ARG A 25 -1.18 -24.19 -21.51
CA ARG A 25 -1.24 -25.33 -22.45
C ARG A 25 -1.18 -26.68 -21.75
N ALA A 26 -0.39 -26.78 -20.68
CA ALA A 26 -0.24 -28.01 -19.91
C ALA A 26 -1.46 -28.31 -19.02
N GLY A 27 -2.35 -27.35 -18.79
CA GLY A 27 -3.45 -27.49 -17.83
C GLY A 27 -2.97 -27.59 -16.38
N ALA A 28 -1.73 -27.17 -16.10
CA ALA A 28 -1.08 -27.29 -14.80
C ALA A 28 -1.65 -26.21 -13.84
N SER A 29 -2.63 -26.60 -13.03
CA SER A 29 -3.43 -25.66 -12.22
C SER A 29 -2.57 -24.85 -11.25
N ASP A 30 -1.67 -25.51 -10.53
CA ASP A 30 -0.95 -24.93 -9.40
C ASP A 30 0.18 -24.03 -9.91
N GLU A 31 0.88 -24.46 -10.95
CA GLU A 31 1.88 -23.66 -11.66
C GLU A 31 1.25 -22.43 -12.30
N LEU A 32 0.05 -22.55 -12.88
CA LEU A 32 -0.66 -21.41 -13.47
C LEU A 32 -1.01 -20.36 -12.39
N LEU A 33 -1.50 -20.78 -11.22
CA LEU A 33 -1.76 -19.85 -10.10
C LEU A 33 -0.49 -19.10 -9.70
N GLN A 34 0.64 -19.81 -9.52
CA GLN A 34 1.91 -19.20 -9.13
C GLN A 34 2.41 -18.22 -10.19
N VAL A 35 2.33 -18.59 -11.47
CA VAL A 35 2.75 -17.71 -12.56
C VAL A 35 1.89 -16.45 -12.62
N LEU A 36 0.56 -16.57 -12.54
CA LEU A 36 -0.35 -15.43 -12.52
C LEU A 36 -0.06 -14.49 -11.33
N GLN A 37 0.18 -15.05 -10.14
CA GLN A 37 0.48 -14.26 -8.95
C GLN A 37 1.78 -13.46 -9.10
N VAL A 38 2.85 -14.09 -9.59
CA VAL A 38 4.15 -13.43 -9.81
C VAL A 38 4.07 -12.44 -10.97
N ARG A 39 3.38 -12.77 -12.06
CA ARG A 39 3.20 -11.88 -13.20
C ARG A 39 2.43 -10.62 -12.80
N ALA A 40 1.33 -10.75 -12.05
CA ALA A 40 0.62 -9.60 -11.50
C ALA A 40 1.52 -8.69 -10.65
N LEU A 41 2.39 -9.25 -9.79
CA LEU A 41 3.33 -8.45 -8.98
C LEU A 41 4.32 -7.66 -9.86
N VAL A 42 4.86 -8.30 -10.89
CA VAL A 42 5.78 -7.64 -11.83
C VAL A 42 5.05 -6.54 -12.61
N LEU A 43 3.84 -6.80 -13.08
CA LEU A 43 3.01 -5.82 -13.80
C LEU A 43 2.64 -4.61 -12.95
N GLU A 44 2.23 -4.82 -11.69
CA GLU A 44 2.00 -3.74 -10.71
C GLU A 44 3.26 -2.89 -10.50
N SER A 45 4.43 -3.53 -10.36
CA SER A 45 5.70 -2.81 -10.17
C SER A 45 6.10 -1.94 -11.38
N ARG A 46 5.56 -2.27 -12.55
CA ARG A 46 5.75 -1.55 -13.82
C ARG A 46 4.61 -0.59 -14.14
N ALA A 47 3.61 -0.48 -13.27
CA ALA A 47 2.38 0.27 -13.49
C ALA A 47 1.60 -0.16 -14.75
N ASP A 48 1.72 -1.44 -15.15
CA ASP A 48 0.90 -2.05 -16.21
C ASP A 48 -0.39 -2.60 -15.59
N TRP A 49 -1.23 -1.67 -15.12
CA TRP A 49 -2.40 -1.98 -14.30
C TRP A 49 -3.46 -2.79 -15.03
N ALA A 50 -3.59 -2.62 -16.35
CA ALA A 50 -4.56 -3.35 -17.16
C ALA A 50 -4.26 -4.85 -17.19
N ARG A 51 -3.00 -5.22 -17.48
CA ARG A 51 -2.58 -6.62 -17.46
C ARG A 51 -2.57 -7.17 -16.03
N ALA A 52 -2.19 -6.36 -15.03
CA ALA A 52 -2.24 -6.79 -13.63
C ALA A 52 -3.67 -7.13 -13.18
N GLU A 53 -4.66 -6.29 -13.52
CA GLU A 53 -6.07 -6.54 -13.23
C GLU A 53 -6.55 -7.84 -13.90
N THR A 54 -6.18 -8.04 -15.17
CA THR A 54 -6.52 -9.26 -15.92
C THR A 54 -5.99 -10.51 -15.22
N ASP A 55 -4.71 -10.49 -14.82
CA ASP A 55 -4.08 -11.62 -14.12
C ASP A 55 -4.70 -11.89 -12.75
N LEU A 56 -5.02 -10.84 -11.99
CA LEU A 56 -5.65 -10.95 -10.67
C LEU A 56 -7.08 -11.48 -10.79
N THR A 57 -7.81 -11.09 -11.83
CA THR A 57 -9.15 -11.62 -12.13
C THR A 57 -9.09 -13.09 -12.52
N ALA A 58 -8.14 -13.49 -13.39
CA ALA A 58 -7.94 -14.89 -13.74
C ALA A 58 -7.53 -15.74 -12.52
N LEU A 59 -6.67 -15.19 -11.65
CA LEU A 59 -6.23 -15.85 -10.44
C LEU A 59 -7.39 -16.09 -9.45
N LEU A 60 -8.20 -15.07 -9.19
CA LEU A 60 -9.39 -15.18 -8.33
C LEU A 60 -10.40 -16.21 -8.88
N ALA A 61 -10.69 -16.18 -10.19
CA ALA A 61 -11.58 -17.14 -10.81
C ALA A 61 -11.07 -18.58 -10.65
N ARG A 62 -9.75 -18.78 -10.74
CA ARG A 62 -9.14 -20.10 -10.59
C ARG A 62 -9.13 -20.58 -9.13
N GLU A 63 -8.92 -19.70 -8.17
CA GLU A 63 -9.07 -20.05 -6.74
C GLU A 63 -10.49 -20.47 -6.40
N ASP A 64 -11.50 -19.77 -6.94
CA ASP A 64 -12.92 -20.13 -6.79
C ASP A 64 -13.21 -21.53 -7.38
N GLU A 65 -12.71 -21.83 -8.58
CA GLU A 65 -12.86 -23.13 -9.23
C GLU A 65 -12.25 -24.29 -8.41
N LEU A 66 -11.08 -24.06 -7.83
CA LEU A 66 -10.37 -25.09 -7.08
C LEU A 66 -10.93 -25.28 -5.66
N SER A 67 -11.81 -24.39 -5.19
CA SER A 67 -12.46 -24.45 -3.87
C SER A 67 -11.48 -24.63 -2.69
N VAL A 68 -10.21 -24.26 -2.86
CA VAL A 68 -9.14 -24.67 -1.94
C VAL A 68 -9.12 -23.85 -0.66
N ALA A 69 -9.64 -22.60 -0.67
CA ALA A 69 -9.42 -21.68 0.44
C ALA A 69 -10.42 -20.51 0.55
N GLY A 70 -11.70 -20.70 0.22
CA GLY A 70 -12.68 -19.59 0.29
C GLY A 70 -12.24 -18.35 -0.51
N PRO A 71 -12.85 -17.18 -0.28
CA PRO A 71 -12.45 -15.96 -0.97
C PRO A 71 -11.10 -15.47 -0.43
N ASN A 72 -10.13 -15.19 -1.30
CA ASN A 72 -8.82 -14.66 -0.89
C ASN A 72 -8.85 -13.12 -0.78
N PRO A 73 -8.96 -12.53 0.43
CA PRO A 73 -9.06 -11.08 0.59
C PRO A 73 -7.82 -10.30 0.10
N PHE A 74 -6.65 -10.94 0.12
CA PHE A 74 -5.40 -10.29 -0.27
C PHE A 74 -5.38 -10.04 -1.78
N LEU A 75 -5.86 -10.98 -2.57
CA LEU A 75 -6.00 -10.81 -4.02
C LEU A 75 -7.08 -9.80 -4.37
N LYS A 76 -8.21 -9.80 -3.66
CA LYS A 76 -9.25 -8.77 -3.83
C LYS A 76 -8.71 -7.36 -3.58
N THR A 77 -7.95 -7.16 -2.51
CA THR A 77 -7.33 -5.85 -2.21
C THR A 77 -6.34 -5.42 -3.31
N ARG A 78 -5.54 -6.34 -3.84
CA ARG A 78 -4.63 -6.06 -4.97
C ARG A 78 -5.39 -5.72 -6.26
N ARG A 79 -6.43 -6.49 -6.59
CA ARG A 79 -7.27 -6.22 -7.77
C ARG A 79 -7.96 -4.88 -7.65
N ALA A 80 -8.46 -4.54 -6.47
CA ALA A 80 -9.05 -3.23 -6.21
C ALA A 80 -8.07 -2.11 -6.49
N HIS A 81 -6.81 -2.24 -6.08
CA HIS A 81 -5.78 -1.24 -6.36
C HIS A 81 -5.51 -1.09 -7.86
N ALA A 82 -5.42 -2.20 -8.61
CA ALA A 82 -5.30 -2.16 -10.07
C ALA A 82 -6.52 -1.46 -10.72
N ARG A 83 -7.73 -1.78 -10.26
CA ARG A 83 -8.98 -1.14 -10.71
C ARG A 83 -9.05 0.35 -10.39
N GLN A 84 -8.60 0.77 -9.21
CA GLN A 84 -8.49 2.20 -8.87
C GLN A 84 -7.55 2.92 -9.85
N ALA A 85 -6.40 2.33 -10.17
CA ALA A 85 -5.45 2.90 -11.11
C ALA A 85 -6.01 3.00 -12.56
N LEU A 86 -6.93 2.10 -12.92
CA LEU A 86 -7.67 2.12 -14.19
C LEU A 86 -8.90 3.05 -14.17
N GLY A 87 -9.26 3.62 -13.01
CA GLY A 87 -10.48 4.40 -12.85
C GLY A 87 -11.76 3.56 -12.74
N GLU A 88 -11.65 2.24 -12.54
CA GLU A 88 -12.76 1.30 -12.34
C GLU A 88 -13.25 1.29 -10.89
N TRP A 89 -13.65 2.47 -10.41
CA TRP A 89 -13.89 2.72 -8.98
C TRP A 89 -14.99 1.86 -8.35
N ARG A 90 -16.06 1.54 -9.09
CA ARG A 90 -17.14 0.66 -8.58
C ARG A 90 -16.64 -0.76 -8.34
N GLY A 91 -15.89 -1.31 -9.29
CA GLY A 91 -15.29 -2.64 -9.15
C GLY A 91 -14.28 -2.69 -8.01
N ALA A 92 -13.48 -1.64 -7.85
CA ALA A 92 -12.57 -1.51 -6.71
C ALA A 92 -13.32 -1.43 -5.36
N ALA A 93 -14.41 -0.67 -5.28
CA ALA A 93 -15.22 -0.57 -4.06
C ALA A 93 -15.80 -1.93 -3.68
N ALA A 94 -16.35 -2.69 -4.64
CA ALA A 94 -16.85 -4.04 -4.38
C ALA A 94 -15.75 -4.98 -3.85
N ASP A 95 -14.58 -4.99 -4.50
CA ASP A 95 -13.46 -5.83 -4.07
C ASP A 95 -12.96 -5.47 -2.66
N LEU A 96 -12.94 -4.19 -2.29
CA LEU A 96 -12.50 -3.72 -0.98
C LEU A 96 -13.52 -3.99 0.11
N ALA A 97 -14.82 -3.90 -0.18
CA ALA A 97 -15.88 -4.27 0.75
C ALA A 97 -15.82 -5.78 1.09
N ASP A 98 -15.68 -6.61 0.06
CA ASP A 98 -15.49 -8.05 0.22
C ASP A 98 -14.20 -8.35 1.00
N ALA A 99 -13.08 -7.71 0.64
CA ALA A 99 -11.81 -7.94 1.31
C ALA A 99 -11.87 -7.53 2.79
N GLU A 100 -12.48 -6.39 3.12
CA GLU A 100 -12.68 -5.95 4.50
C GLU A 100 -13.45 -7.01 5.31
N GLN A 101 -14.54 -7.55 4.78
CA GLN A 101 -15.33 -8.57 5.44
C GLN A 101 -14.51 -9.83 5.72
N GLU A 102 -13.82 -10.36 4.70
CA GLU A 102 -13.03 -11.59 4.84
C GLU A 102 -11.80 -11.39 5.74
N LEU A 103 -11.15 -10.22 5.71
CA LEU A 103 -10.04 -9.89 6.62
C LEU A 103 -10.48 -9.82 8.07
N ASN A 104 -11.70 -9.35 8.34
CA ASN A 104 -12.29 -9.39 9.67
C ASN A 104 -12.54 -10.84 10.13
N VAL A 105 -12.97 -11.73 9.22
CA VAL A 105 -13.20 -13.15 9.53
C VAL A 105 -11.89 -13.85 9.92
N VAL A 106 -10.80 -13.61 9.19
CA VAL A 106 -9.49 -14.21 9.51
C VAL A 106 -8.73 -13.50 10.64
N GLY A 107 -9.27 -12.38 11.15
CA GLY A 107 -8.69 -11.63 12.27
C GLY A 107 -7.55 -10.68 11.91
N ASP A 108 -7.29 -10.40 10.63
CA ASP A 108 -6.28 -9.45 10.18
C ASP A 108 -6.82 -8.01 10.21
N ARG A 109 -6.88 -7.46 11.43
CA ARG A 109 -7.48 -6.14 11.69
C ARG A 109 -6.79 -5.00 10.95
N ILE A 110 -5.46 -5.02 10.81
CA ILE A 110 -4.73 -3.92 10.16
C ILE A 110 -5.12 -3.84 8.69
N ARG A 111 -5.12 -4.98 7.98
CA ARG A 111 -5.51 -5.00 6.57
C ARG A 111 -7.00 -4.79 6.38
N ALA A 112 -7.86 -5.27 7.29
CA ALA A 112 -9.29 -4.99 7.24
C ALA A 112 -9.57 -3.48 7.27
N VAL A 113 -8.93 -2.76 8.19
CA VAL A 113 -9.07 -1.29 8.26
C VAL A 113 -8.46 -0.61 7.02
N LEU A 114 -7.32 -1.09 6.50
CA LEU A 114 -6.78 -0.58 5.24
C LEU A 114 -7.75 -0.76 4.07
N ALA A 115 -8.41 -1.92 3.98
CA ALA A 115 -9.44 -2.18 2.98
C ALA A 115 -10.64 -1.23 3.16
N ALA A 116 -11.10 -1.00 4.40
CA ALA A 116 -12.16 -0.05 4.73
C ALA A 116 -11.81 1.40 4.32
N CYS A 117 -10.57 1.83 4.58
CA CYS A 117 -10.07 3.13 4.12
C CYS A 117 -10.05 3.21 2.58
N GLY A 118 -9.58 2.15 1.92
CA GLY A 118 -9.59 2.06 0.46
C GLY A 118 -11.01 2.12 -0.11
N LEU A 119 -11.96 1.41 0.50
CA LEU A 119 -13.38 1.39 0.13
C LEU A 119 -13.96 2.79 0.17
N ALA A 120 -13.74 3.53 1.26
CA ALA A 120 -14.21 4.90 1.40
C ALA A 120 -13.73 5.82 0.26
N LEU A 121 -12.45 5.71 -0.13
CA LEU A 121 -11.90 6.46 -1.26
C LEU A 121 -12.47 5.97 -2.60
N ALA A 122 -12.62 4.66 -2.79
CA ALA A 122 -13.19 4.10 -4.00
C ALA A 122 -14.64 4.56 -4.21
N LEU A 123 -15.43 4.66 -3.14
CA LEU A 123 -16.82 5.16 -3.19
C LEU A 123 -16.90 6.62 -3.69
N PHE A 124 -15.92 7.47 -3.36
CA PHE A 124 -15.85 8.80 -3.98
C PHE A 124 -15.63 8.73 -5.50
N GLY A 125 -14.76 7.83 -5.97
CA GLY A 125 -14.54 7.59 -7.39
C GLY A 125 -15.71 6.94 -8.11
N ALA A 126 -16.50 6.13 -7.39
CA ALA A 126 -17.74 5.54 -7.87
C ALA A 126 -18.89 6.54 -8.00
N ALA A 127 -18.64 7.82 -7.67
CA ALA A 127 -19.64 8.89 -7.58
C ALA A 127 -20.72 8.62 -6.52
N GLU A 128 -20.35 7.98 -5.41
CA GLU A 128 -21.23 7.66 -4.27
C GLU A 128 -20.78 8.42 -3.00
N PRO A 129 -20.78 9.77 -3.00
CA PRO A 129 -20.17 10.55 -1.93
C PRO A 129 -20.84 10.36 -0.57
N SER A 130 -22.16 10.14 -0.52
CA SER A 130 -22.86 9.88 0.74
C SER A 130 -22.42 8.56 1.38
N ALA A 131 -22.26 7.50 0.56
CA ALA A 131 -21.74 6.22 1.01
C ALA A 131 -20.27 6.35 1.43
N ALA A 132 -19.46 7.11 0.67
CA ALA A 132 -18.07 7.40 1.01
C ALA A 132 -17.94 8.08 2.38
N VAL A 133 -18.73 9.14 2.64
CA VAL A 133 -18.73 9.83 3.94
C VAL A 133 -19.16 8.89 5.06
N ALA A 134 -20.21 8.09 4.86
CA ALA A 134 -20.65 7.10 5.85
C ALA A 134 -19.55 6.06 6.14
N ALA A 135 -18.81 5.61 5.12
CA ALA A 135 -17.67 4.70 5.27
C ALA A 135 -16.51 5.35 6.05
N ILE A 136 -16.18 6.62 5.77
CA ILE A 136 -15.16 7.36 6.53
C ILE A 136 -15.56 7.50 8.00
N GLU A 137 -16.79 7.92 8.26
CA GLU A 137 -17.28 8.09 9.63
C GLU A 137 -17.33 6.77 10.38
N ARG A 138 -17.66 5.67 9.69
CA ARG A 138 -17.56 4.32 10.23
C ARG A 138 -16.13 3.98 10.61
N VAL A 139 -15.18 4.16 9.70
CA VAL A 139 -13.75 3.94 9.98
C VAL A 139 -13.34 4.76 11.20
N PHE A 140 -13.59 6.06 11.25
CA PHE A 140 -13.20 6.89 12.39
C PHE A 140 -13.84 6.50 13.72
N ARG A 141 -15.09 6.01 13.73
CA ARG A 141 -15.74 5.49 14.95
C ARG A 141 -15.17 4.15 15.40
N GLU A 142 -14.95 3.25 14.45
CA GLU A 142 -14.51 1.86 14.72
C GLU A 142 -12.99 1.75 14.85
N TYR A 143 -12.26 2.80 14.50
CA TYR A 143 -10.80 2.85 14.56
C TYR A 143 -10.29 2.83 15.99
N THR A 144 -10.17 1.62 16.53
CA THR A 144 -9.23 1.33 17.59
C THR A 144 -7.87 1.21 16.93
N ARG A 145 -6.94 2.15 17.21
CA ARG A 145 -5.57 2.15 16.65
C ARG A 145 -5.00 0.74 16.73
N PRO A 146 -4.97 -0.02 15.62
CA PRO A 146 -4.52 -1.39 15.71
C PRO A 146 -3.04 -1.31 16.07
N SER A 147 -2.64 -2.05 17.09
CA SER A 147 -1.25 -2.15 17.50
C SER A 147 -0.78 -3.56 17.19
N SER A 148 0.44 -3.66 16.68
CA SER A 148 1.10 -4.93 16.48
C SER A 148 2.49 -4.83 17.07
N ASN A 149 2.89 -5.87 17.80
CA ASN A 149 4.27 -6.08 18.20
C ASN A 149 5.05 -6.87 17.13
N ASN A 150 4.36 -7.38 16.10
CA ASN A 150 5.01 -7.96 14.94
C ASN A 150 5.56 -6.82 14.08
N PRO A 151 6.88 -6.70 13.93
CA PRO A 151 7.40 -5.59 13.18
C PRO A 151 7.05 -5.68 11.67
N ASP A 152 6.52 -6.82 11.16
CA ASP A 152 6.20 -7.07 9.75
C ASP A 152 4.96 -6.26 9.37
N ASP A 153 4.20 -5.88 10.39
CA ASP A 153 3.05 -5.02 10.28
C ASP A 153 3.44 -3.53 10.33
N LEU A 154 4.69 -3.16 10.65
CA LEU A 154 5.10 -1.74 10.68
C LEU A 154 4.82 -1.03 9.34
N PRO A 155 5.18 -1.59 8.16
CA PRO A 155 4.83 -0.95 6.89
C PRO A 155 3.33 -0.79 6.70
N LEU A 156 2.51 -1.70 7.25
CA LEU A 156 1.06 -1.63 7.16
C LEU A 156 0.48 -0.58 8.12
N LEU A 157 1.02 -0.45 9.32
CA LEU A 157 0.64 0.58 10.30
C LEU A 157 0.99 1.98 9.80
N GLU A 158 2.14 2.12 9.12
CA GLU A 158 2.53 3.35 8.42
C GLU A 158 1.57 3.65 7.27
N GLU A 159 1.30 2.66 6.41
CA GLU A 159 0.34 2.80 5.31
C GLU A 159 -1.05 3.15 5.84
N LEU A 160 -1.45 2.60 6.98
CA LEU A 160 -2.71 2.90 7.65
C LEU A 160 -2.73 4.35 8.15
N SER A 161 -1.66 4.81 8.78
CA SER A 161 -1.51 6.20 9.21
C SER A 161 -1.61 7.17 8.04
N ARG A 162 -1.01 6.82 6.89
CA ARG A 162 -1.16 7.56 5.63
C ARG A 162 -2.61 7.57 5.17
N ARG A 163 -3.26 6.40 5.09
CA ARG A 163 -4.65 6.28 4.63
C ARG A 163 -5.63 7.04 5.52
N GLU A 164 -5.47 7.01 6.84
CA GLU A 164 -6.26 7.83 7.76
C GLU A 164 -6.15 9.32 7.43
N ALA A 165 -4.93 9.79 7.18
CA ALA A 165 -4.69 11.19 6.82
C ALA A 165 -5.37 11.54 5.49
N GLU A 166 -5.36 10.62 4.52
CA GLU A 166 -6.10 10.78 3.25
C GLU A 166 -7.61 10.84 3.47
N LEU A 167 -8.19 10.06 4.38
CA LEU A 167 -9.62 10.12 4.69
C LEU A 167 -10.02 11.48 5.29
N HIS A 168 -9.21 12.03 6.20
CA HIS A 168 -9.44 13.36 6.75
C HIS A 168 -9.42 14.43 5.65
N LEU A 169 -8.45 14.38 4.75
CA LEU A 169 -8.37 15.30 3.61
C LEU A 169 -9.53 15.09 2.62
N ALA A 170 -9.94 13.84 2.39
CA ALA A 170 -11.09 13.51 1.56
C ALA A 170 -12.36 14.14 2.13
N LEU A 171 -12.61 13.97 3.44
CA LEU A 171 -13.75 14.55 4.13
C LEU A 171 -13.71 16.08 4.13
N ALA A 172 -12.55 16.68 4.41
CA ALA A 172 -12.35 18.13 4.34
C ALA A 172 -12.67 18.67 2.94
N SER A 173 -12.16 18.03 1.90
CA SER A 173 -12.40 18.42 0.51
C SER A 173 -13.87 18.25 0.12
N HIS A 174 -14.53 17.19 0.58
CA HIS A 174 -15.93 16.94 0.30
C HIS A 174 -16.82 18.03 0.92
N VAL A 175 -16.61 18.32 2.20
CA VAL A 175 -17.41 19.29 2.97
C VAL A 175 -17.09 20.72 2.56
N GLY A 176 -15.81 21.08 2.46
CA GLY A 176 -15.37 22.45 2.21
C GLY A 176 -15.21 22.80 0.73
N GLY A 177 -15.14 21.81 -0.17
CA GLY A 177 -15.04 21.99 -1.62
C GLY A 177 -16.38 21.94 -2.35
N ALA A 178 -17.50 21.79 -1.62
CA ALA A 178 -18.82 21.88 -2.21
C ALA A 178 -19.12 23.29 -2.78
N PRO A 179 -20.00 23.40 -3.80
CA PRO A 179 -20.50 24.69 -4.26
C PRO A 179 -21.15 25.48 -3.12
N GLU A 180 -20.99 26.80 -3.15
CA GLU A 180 -21.65 27.68 -2.19
C GLU A 180 -23.17 27.77 -2.46
N PRO A 181 -23.99 28.06 -1.44
CA PRO A 181 -23.62 28.29 -0.04
C PRO A 181 -23.34 26.99 0.74
N LEU A 182 -22.28 26.99 1.54
CA LEU A 182 -22.01 25.89 2.47
C LEU A 182 -23.00 25.89 3.66
N PRO A 183 -23.41 24.71 4.17
CA PRO A 183 -24.19 24.61 5.40
C PRO A 183 -23.47 25.28 6.59
N ALA A 184 -24.24 25.79 7.56
CA ALA A 184 -23.68 26.37 8.78
C ALA A 184 -22.74 25.37 9.48
N GLY A 185 -21.54 25.83 9.84
CA GLY A 185 -20.51 25.00 10.48
C GLY A 185 -19.75 24.04 9.54
N ALA A 186 -20.17 23.87 8.27
CA ALA A 186 -19.47 23.02 7.31
C ALA A 186 -18.03 23.50 7.08
N ARG A 187 -17.82 24.82 7.04
CA ARG A 187 -16.48 25.39 6.90
C ARG A 187 -15.57 25.03 8.08
N ALA A 188 -16.03 25.25 9.30
CA ALA A 188 -15.28 24.93 10.51
C ALA A 188 -14.97 23.42 10.59
N ARG A 189 -15.93 22.55 10.22
CA ARG A 189 -15.70 21.11 10.11
C ARG A 189 -14.61 20.80 9.09
N ALA A 190 -14.70 21.36 7.87
CA ALA A 190 -13.70 21.13 6.84
C ALA A 190 -12.30 21.58 7.29
N ASP A 191 -12.20 22.74 7.95
CA ASP A 191 -10.92 23.29 8.44
C ASP A 191 -10.31 22.39 9.53
N ALA A 192 -11.14 21.83 10.42
CA ALA A 192 -10.69 20.87 11.44
C ALA A 192 -10.18 19.57 10.82
N GLU A 193 -10.93 18.98 9.89
CA GLU A 193 -10.54 17.75 9.19
C GLU A 193 -9.26 17.96 8.37
N TRP A 194 -9.13 19.11 7.71
CA TRP A 194 -7.92 19.48 6.97
C TRP A 194 -6.70 19.54 7.88
N ALA A 195 -6.82 20.23 9.02
CA ALA A 195 -5.71 20.36 9.97
C ALA A 195 -5.25 18.99 10.49
N VAL A 196 -6.19 18.10 10.83
CA VAL A 196 -5.88 16.74 11.27
C VAL A 196 -5.19 15.93 10.17
N GLY A 197 -5.73 15.95 8.95
CA GLY A 197 -5.14 15.26 7.80
C GLY A 197 -3.71 15.72 7.53
N CYS A 198 -3.47 17.04 7.55
CA CYS A 198 -2.14 17.60 7.35
C CYS A 198 -1.14 17.24 8.44
N LEU A 199 -1.53 17.34 9.71
CA LEU A 199 -0.68 16.97 10.82
C LEU A 199 -0.27 15.49 10.74
N ARG A 200 -1.22 14.60 10.43
CA ARG A 200 -0.96 13.16 10.30
C ARG A 200 -0.03 12.83 9.14
N LEU A 201 -0.19 13.49 7.99
CA LEU A 201 0.75 13.33 6.88
C LEU A 201 2.16 13.79 7.24
N ALA A 202 2.30 14.92 7.95
CA ALA A 202 3.61 15.40 8.40
C ALA A 202 4.29 14.39 9.33
N VAL A 203 3.56 13.86 10.31
CA VAL A 203 4.07 12.81 11.23
C VAL A 203 4.47 11.54 10.45
N TYR A 204 3.66 11.12 9.48
CA TYR A 204 4.00 9.98 8.61
C TYR A 204 5.31 10.19 7.85
N GLU A 205 5.53 11.39 7.30
CA GLU A 205 6.76 11.73 6.58
C GLU A 205 7.98 11.72 7.50
N GLU A 206 7.88 12.32 8.68
CA GLU A 206 8.94 12.29 9.69
C GLU A 206 9.33 10.85 10.08
N GLN A 207 8.32 9.99 10.31
CA GLN A 207 8.54 8.58 10.61
C GLN A 207 9.22 7.84 9.45
N LEU A 208 8.76 8.08 8.22
CA LEU A 208 9.32 7.49 7.02
C LEU A 208 10.79 7.90 6.83
N ASP A 209 11.11 9.17 7.03
CA ASP A 209 12.47 9.68 6.90
C ASP A 209 13.39 9.16 8.01
N ALA A 210 12.90 9.07 9.25
CA ALA A 210 13.64 8.46 10.36
C ALA A 210 13.99 7.00 10.05
N ARG A 211 13.01 6.21 9.57
CA ARG A 211 13.25 4.81 9.18
C ARG A 211 14.25 4.70 8.04
N MET A 212 14.06 5.46 6.96
CA MET A 212 14.96 5.43 5.81
C MET A 212 16.39 5.84 6.19
N THR A 213 16.54 6.78 7.11
CA THR A 213 17.85 7.20 7.64
C THR A 213 18.50 6.06 8.42
N GLU A 214 17.76 5.40 9.30
CA GLU A 214 18.24 4.25 10.06
C GLU A 214 18.59 3.06 9.16
N GLU A 215 17.74 2.73 8.18
CA GLU A 215 18.04 1.71 7.18
C GLU A 215 19.30 2.02 6.37
N ASN A 216 19.47 3.27 5.93
CA ASN A 216 20.67 3.70 5.21
C ASN A 216 21.91 3.64 6.10
N ARG A 217 21.78 4.02 7.37
CA ARG A 217 22.87 3.90 8.37
C ARG A 217 23.30 2.44 8.53
N ARG A 218 22.35 1.51 8.61
CA ARG A 218 22.60 0.07 8.66
C ARG A 218 23.23 -0.48 7.38
N ARG A 219 22.90 0.08 6.21
CA ARG A 219 23.52 -0.31 4.93
C ARG A 219 24.97 0.15 4.78
N ILE A 220 25.32 1.29 5.35
CA ILE A 220 26.63 1.94 5.14
C ILE A 220 27.67 1.49 6.18
N SER A 221 27.25 1.03 7.35
CA SER A 221 28.16 0.57 8.40
C SER A 221 28.33 -0.96 8.36
N PRO A 222 29.50 -1.51 7.97
CA PRO A 222 29.82 -2.90 8.25
C PRO A 222 30.01 -3.00 9.77
N SER A 223 28.96 -3.38 10.47
CA SER A 223 28.98 -3.34 11.94
C SER A 223 29.97 -4.37 12.49
N ALA A 224 30.55 -4.09 13.67
CA ALA A 224 31.34 -5.06 14.44
C ALA A 224 30.56 -6.37 14.69
N LEU A 225 29.23 -6.32 14.57
CA LEU A 225 28.32 -7.46 14.57
C LEU A 225 28.53 -8.38 13.36
N GLU A 226 28.73 -7.87 12.13
CA GLU A 226 29.02 -8.73 10.97
C GLU A 226 30.36 -9.47 11.14
N LEU A 227 31.34 -8.85 11.80
CA LEU A 227 32.65 -9.44 12.11
C LEU A 227 32.54 -10.46 13.26
N ALA A 228 31.74 -10.18 14.27
CA ALA A 228 31.43 -11.10 15.37
C ALA A 228 30.60 -12.30 14.90
N GLN A 229 29.63 -12.11 14.01
CA GLN A 229 28.78 -13.17 13.42
C GLN A 229 29.61 -14.07 12.49
N ARG A 230 30.47 -13.50 11.63
CA ARG A 230 31.44 -14.28 10.84
C ARG A 230 32.40 -15.10 11.71
N SER A 231 32.76 -14.58 12.89
CA SER A 231 33.64 -15.29 13.83
C SER A 231 32.88 -16.37 14.62
N LEU A 232 31.64 -16.11 15.04
CA LEU A 232 30.77 -17.07 15.73
C LEU A 232 30.42 -18.25 14.81
N ALA A 233 30.08 -17.98 13.55
CA ALA A 233 29.81 -18.98 12.53
C ALA A 233 30.97 -19.96 12.32
N ARG A 234 32.19 -19.42 12.24
CA ARG A 234 33.42 -20.23 12.14
C ARG A 234 33.66 -21.10 13.38
N LEU A 235 33.29 -20.63 14.57
CA LEU A 235 33.44 -21.38 15.82
C LEU A 235 32.34 -22.44 16.00
N SER A 236 31.15 -22.23 15.44
CA SER A 236 29.98 -23.13 15.58
C SER A 236 29.82 -24.15 14.44
N GLY A 237 30.65 -24.08 13.39
CA GLY A 237 30.51 -24.92 12.19
C GLY A 237 29.27 -24.59 11.34
N LEU A 238 28.63 -23.45 11.58
CA LEU A 238 27.47 -22.97 10.86
C LEU A 238 27.90 -22.01 9.75
N ALA A 239 27.10 -21.91 8.69
CA ALA A 239 27.36 -20.93 7.63
C ALA A 239 27.25 -19.50 8.19
N PRO A 240 28.13 -18.55 7.81
CA PRO A 240 28.11 -17.16 8.31
C PRO A 240 26.82 -16.39 8.06
N ASP A 241 26.04 -16.84 7.07
CA ASP A 241 24.74 -16.34 6.67
C ASP A 241 23.57 -17.17 7.26
N SER A 242 23.87 -18.16 8.10
CA SER A 242 22.85 -18.96 8.79
C SER A 242 22.02 -18.06 9.73
N PRO A 243 20.68 -18.21 9.75
CA PRO A 243 19.80 -17.42 10.60
C PRO A 243 20.20 -17.47 12.09
N TYR A 244 20.70 -18.63 12.52
CA TYR A 244 21.15 -18.90 13.90
C TYR A 244 22.42 -18.13 14.30
N VAL A 245 23.22 -17.68 13.33
CA VAL A 245 24.43 -16.88 13.56
C VAL A 245 24.11 -15.40 13.46
N THR A 246 23.25 -15.01 12.52
CA THR A 246 22.97 -13.59 12.23
C THR A 246 21.98 -12.91 13.18
N GLN A 247 21.37 -13.63 14.12
CA GLN A 247 20.40 -13.08 15.08
C GLN A 247 21.01 -12.78 16.45
N LEU A 248 20.68 -11.61 17.02
CA LEU A 248 20.92 -11.31 18.43
C LEU A 248 19.72 -11.75 19.28
N PRO A 249 19.93 -12.24 20.51
CA PRO A 249 18.84 -12.55 21.44
C PRO A 249 18.00 -11.29 21.71
N GLY A 250 16.72 -11.32 21.33
CA GLY A 250 15.77 -10.21 21.51
C GLY A 250 15.31 -9.51 20.23
N GLU A 251 15.92 -9.81 19.08
CA GLU A 251 15.45 -9.37 17.76
C GLU A 251 14.69 -10.53 17.10
N GLY A 252 13.40 -10.33 16.80
CA GLY A 252 12.48 -11.37 16.34
C GLY A 252 12.88 -12.09 15.03
N PHE A 253 12.12 -13.14 14.70
CA PHE A 253 12.28 -14.09 13.58
C PHE A 253 12.11 -13.50 12.18
N TRP A 254 12.92 -12.51 11.86
CA TRP A 254 12.72 -11.69 10.69
C TRP A 254 13.47 -12.28 9.49
N TRP A 255 12.77 -12.36 8.33
CA TRP A 255 13.35 -12.27 6.99
C TRP A 255 13.59 -13.53 6.12
N TYR A 256 13.17 -14.73 6.50
CA TYR A 256 13.39 -15.92 5.66
C TYR A 256 12.08 -16.57 5.20
N GLN A 257 11.97 -16.78 3.88
CA GLN A 257 11.10 -17.82 3.32
C GLN A 257 11.94 -19.10 3.27
N GLN A 258 11.56 -20.13 4.00
CA GLN A 258 12.15 -21.46 3.82
C GLN A 258 11.59 -22.06 2.54
N ALA A 259 12.46 -22.22 1.53
CA ALA A 259 12.20 -23.05 0.38
C ALA A 259 13.25 -24.18 0.39
N GLY A 260 12.94 -25.28 1.07
CA GLY A 260 13.88 -26.37 1.29
C GLY A 260 14.99 -26.03 2.30
N SER A 261 16.23 -26.49 2.05
CA SER A 261 17.38 -26.33 2.94
C SER A 261 18.10 -24.97 2.85
N GLU A 262 17.64 -24.06 1.98
CA GLU A 262 18.21 -22.72 1.85
C GLU A 262 17.27 -21.67 2.47
N ALA A 263 17.80 -20.90 3.41
CA ALA A 263 17.17 -19.71 3.94
C ALA A 263 17.60 -18.50 3.09
N ARG A 264 16.70 -17.93 2.29
CA ARG A 264 16.99 -16.69 1.53
C ARG A 264 16.39 -15.47 2.22
N ARG A 265 17.25 -14.48 2.47
CA ARG A 265 16.86 -13.17 3.01
C ARG A 265 15.97 -12.45 2.01
N ARG A 266 14.72 -12.13 2.36
CA ARG A 266 13.91 -11.20 1.56
C ARG A 266 14.54 -9.82 1.63
N SER A 267 15.04 -9.33 0.50
CA SER A 267 15.35 -7.90 0.36
C SER A 267 14.02 -7.16 0.26
N PRO A 268 13.73 -6.15 1.10
CA PRO A 268 12.63 -5.22 0.83
C PRO A 268 13.02 -4.41 -0.40
N THR A 269 12.74 -4.94 -1.59
CA THR A 269 12.89 -4.24 -2.86
C THR A 269 11.71 -3.31 -3.06
N SER A 270 11.72 -2.19 -2.34
CA SER A 270 11.14 -0.93 -2.78
C SER A 270 11.55 0.16 -1.80
N VAL A 271 12.82 0.57 -1.87
CA VAL A 271 13.14 1.95 -1.50
C VAL A 271 12.29 2.80 -2.43
N ARG A 272 11.16 3.34 -1.94
CA ARG A 272 10.38 4.30 -2.71
C ARG A 272 11.36 5.39 -3.17
N PRO A 273 11.45 5.68 -4.48
CA PRO A 273 12.44 6.63 -4.98
C PRO A 273 12.28 7.97 -4.26
N LYS A 274 13.37 8.70 -4.08
CA LYS A 274 13.42 10.02 -3.42
C LYS A 274 12.38 11.02 -3.95
N ALA A 275 11.90 10.82 -5.19
CA ALA A 275 10.80 11.56 -5.80
C ALA A 275 9.44 11.40 -5.08
N ALA A 276 9.23 10.33 -4.29
CA ALA A 276 8.05 10.16 -3.46
C ALA A 276 8.05 11.07 -2.21
N ARG A 277 9.21 11.61 -1.79
CA ARG A 277 9.37 12.41 -0.56
C ARG A 277 8.82 13.84 -0.66
N THR A 278 8.69 14.39 -1.86
CA THR A 278 8.06 15.69 -2.08
C THR A 278 6.56 15.59 -2.33
N ARG A 279 5.98 14.38 -2.27
CA ARG A 279 4.63 14.08 -2.75
C ARG A 279 3.64 13.75 -1.65
N THR A 280 4.05 13.64 -0.38
CA THR A 280 3.19 13.20 0.74
C THR A 280 2.82 14.28 1.74
N SER A 281 3.35 15.50 1.62
CA SER A 281 3.10 16.57 2.58
C SER A 281 1.83 17.33 2.24
N CYS A 282 1.25 18.06 3.20
CA CYS A 282 0.18 18.99 2.85
C CYS A 282 0.64 20.13 1.93
N ALA A 283 1.95 20.45 1.97
CA ALA A 283 2.57 21.36 1.03
C ALA A 283 2.66 20.78 -0.39
N ALA A 284 2.61 19.45 -0.58
CA ALA A 284 2.48 18.88 -1.92
C ALA A 284 1.15 19.27 -2.60
N PHE A 285 0.12 19.60 -1.83
CA PHE A 285 -1.13 20.18 -2.35
C PHE A 285 -1.02 21.70 -2.60
N ASP A 286 0.05 22.34 -2.12
CA ASP A 286 0.32 23.77 -2.30
C ASP A 286 0.96 24.11 -3.65
N ASP A 287 1.84 23.27 -4.15
CA ASP A 287 2.62 23.59 -5.34
C ASP A 287 1.83 23.44 -6.66
N GLY A 288 0.53 23.15 -6.58
CA GLY A 288 -0.35 23.06 -7.76
C GLY A 288 0.02 21.92 -8.71
N GLY A 289 0.93 21.03 -8.32
CA GLY A 289 1.35 19.90 -9.13
C GLY A 289 0.20 18.92 -9.28
N ALA A 290 -0.51 18.95 -10.41
CA ALA A 290 -1.47 17.92 -10.83
C ALA A 290 -0.90 16.50 -10.63
N TYR A 291 0.40 16.39 -10.87
CA TYR A 291 1.23 15.20 -10.68
C TYR A 291 1.12 14.55 -9.28
N ALA A 292 1.01 15.33 -8.20
CA ALA A 292 0.91 14.79 -6.84
C ALA A 292 -0.47 14.17 -6.53
N LEU A 293 -1.52 14.57 -7.26
CA LEU A 293 -2.87 14.03 -7.12
C LEU A 293 -3.10 12.84 -8.05
N ASP A 294 -2.58 12.91 -9.27
CA ASP A 294 -2.73 11.85 -10.27
C ASP A 294 -2.00 10.56 -9.85
N GLU A 295 -0.79 10.66 -9.27
CA GLU A 295 -0.04 9.48 -8.82
C GLU A 295 -0.59 8.82 -7.56
N ARG A 296 -1.30 9.56 -6.71
CA ARG A 296 -1.83 9.00 -5.45
C ARG A 296 -3.10 8.16 -5.69
N GLY A 297 -3.58 8.06 -6.93
CA GLY A 297 -4.81 7.36 -7.26
C GLY A 297 -6.02 8.00 -6.58
N TRP A 298 -6.07 9.33 -6.50
CA TRP A 298 -7.23 10.03 -5.97
C TRP A 298 -8.36 10.04 -7.00
N PRO A 299 -9.61 9.80 -6.59
CA PRO A 299 -10.76 10.05 -7.45
C PRO A 299 -10.74 11.44 -8.06
N PRO A 300 -11.00 11.62 -9.36
CA PRO A 300 -10.95 12.93 -10.02
C PRO A 300 -11.82 13.99 -9.33
N LEU A 301 -13.04 13.62 -8.94
CA LEU A 301 -13.96 14.49 -8.19
C LEU A 301 -13.35 14.99 -6.87
N LEU A 302 -12.66 14.11 -6.16
CA LEU A 302 -12.03 14.43 -4.88
C LEU A 302 -10.81 15.32 -5.09
N ALA A 303 -10.00 15.05 -6.12
CA ALA A 303 -8.87 15.89 -6.51
C ALA A 303 -9.30 17.32 -6.89
N ASP A 304 -10.38 17.47 -7.67
CA ASP A 304 -10.97 18.78 -8.00
C ASP A 304 -11.46 19.53 -6.76
N ARG A 305 -12.18 18.84 -5.87
CA ARG A 305 -12.69 19.42 -4.63
C ARG A 305 -11.58 19.81 -3.67
N LEU A 306 -10.52 19.01 -3.60
CA LEU A 306 -9.35 19.29 -2.77
C LEU A 306 -8.64 20.55 -3.26
N ARG A 307 -8.43 20.67 -4.58
CA ARG A 307 -7.89 21.89 -5.20
C ARG A 307 -8.75 23.12 -4.90
N THR A 308 -10.07 23.00 -5.07
CA THR A 308 -11.03 24.07 -4.80
C THR A 308 -10.98 24.53 -3.35
N TYR A 309 -11.05 23.58 -2.41
CA TYR A 309 -11.04 23.89 -0.99
C TYR A 309 -9.69 24.49 -0.57
N ARG A 310 -8.56 23.98 -1.09
CA ARG A 310 -7.23 24.54 -0.81
C ARG A 310 -7.11 25.99 -1.26
N ALA A 311 -7.60 26.32 -2.46
CA ALA A 311 -7.61 27.70 -2.95
C ALA A 311 -8.37 28.63 -1.99
N ARG A 312 -9.49 28.17 -1.40
CA ARG A 312 -10.23 28.92 -0.39
C ARG A 312 -9.46 29.10 0.92
N VAL A 313 -8.79 28.06 1.42
CA VAL A 313 -7.96 28.16 2.63
C VAL A 313 -6.84 29.18 2.44
N ARG A 314 -6.20 29.21 1.26
CA ARG A 314 -5.18 30.20 0.92
C ARG A 314 -5.72 31.63 0.87
N ALA A 315 -6.85 31.83 0.19
CA ALA A 315 -7.48 33.14 0.12
C ALA A 315 -7.83 33.68 1.52
N ALA A 316 -8.31 32.82 2.41
CA ALA A 316 -8.63 33.19 3.79
C ALA A 316 -7.39 33.49 4.65
N ALA A 317 -6.22 32.91 4.35
CA ALA A 317 -4.99 33.17 5.07
C ALA A 317 -4.25 34.44 4.59
N ALA A 318 -4.60 34.96 3.41
CA ALA A 318 -3.98 36.13 2.80
C ALA A 318 -4.73 37.45 3.06
N GLY A 319 -6.00 37.37 3.49
CA GLY A 319 -6.83 38.52 3.85
C GLY A 319 -6.90 38.71 5.35
#